data_AF-A0A2D6X0W5-F1
#
_entry.id   AF-A0A2D6X0W5-F1
#
_cell.length_a   1.000
_cell.length_b   1.000
_cell.length_c   1.000
_cell.angle_alpha   90.00
_cell.angle_beta   90.00
_cell.angle_gamma   90.00
#
_symmetry.space_group_name_H-M   'P 1'
#
loop_
_entity.id
_entity.type
_entity.pdbx_description
1 polymer ?
#
loop_
_entity_poly.entity_id
_entity_poly.type
_entity_poly.pdbx_seq_one_letter_code
_entity_poly.pdbx_strand_id
1 'polypeptide(L)' 'MLGNLIGGFIVILVGATLAPTVADEVKGAQNNGNITGASDTIIGLTTLFYCLSVASAGIGIATVGLRQSGLM' A
#
# COMPACT_ATOMS: atom_id res chain seq x y z
N MET A 1 -22.66 -4.77 -5.11
CA MET A 1 -22.32 -6.04 -4.43
C MET A 1 -20.98 -6.56 -4.93
N LEU A 2 -20.89 -7.14 -6.13
CA LEU A 2 -19.61 -7.63 -6.68
C LEU A 2 -18.58 -6.53 -6.99
N GLY A 3 -19.05 -5.33 -7.38
CA GLY A 3 -18.17 -4.20 -7.70
C GLY A 3 -17.29 -3.73 -6.53
N ASN A 4 -17.78 -3.78 -5.29
CA ASN A 4 -16.96 -3.45 -4.12
C ASN A 4 -15.97 -4.58 -3.78
N LEU A 5 -16.38 -5.84 -3.92
CA LEU A 5 -15.48 -6.96 -3.67
C LEU A 5 -14.30 -6.97 -4.68
N ILE A 6 -14.62 -6.82 -5.97
CA ILE A 6 -13.61 -6.72 -7.03
C ILE A 6 -12.81 -5.43 -6.91
N GLY A 7 -13.43 -4.32 -6.52
CA GLY A 7 -12.76 -3.04 -6.28
C GLY A 7 -11.65 -3.15 -5.23
N GLY A 8 -11.90 -3.85 -4.12
CA GLY A 8 -10.88 -4.11 -3.10
C GLY A 8 -9.68 -4.92 -3.64
N PHE A 9 -9.94 -5.91 -4.49
CA PHE A 9 -8.88 -6.71 -5.12
C PHE A 9 -8.05 -5.89 -6.12
N ILE A 10 -8.70 -5.05 -6.92
CA ILE A 10 -8.02 -4.16 -7.88
C ILE A 10 -7.11 -3.17 -7.15
N VAL A 11 -7.55 -2.60 -6.03
CA VAL A 11 -6.72 -1.68 -5.22
C VAL A 11 -5.44 -2.38 -4.74
N ILE A 12 -5.54 -3.63 -4.28
CA ILE A 12 -4.36 -4.41 -3.85
C ILE A 12 -3.45 -4.71 -5.04
N LEU A 13 -4.00 -5.15 -6.18
CA LEU A 13 -3.23 -5.46 -7.38
C LEU A 13 -2.47 -4.22 -7.88
N VAL A 14 -3.18 -3.11 -8.06
CA VAL A 14 -2.60 -1.86 -8.56
C VAL A 14 -1.58 -1.31 -7.57
N GLY A 15 -1.90 -1.27 -6.28
CA GLY A 15 -0.94 -0.82 -5.26
C GLY A 15 0.31 -1.70 -5.18
N ALA A 16 0.18 -3.03 -5.35
CA ALA A 16 1.33 -3.92 -5.43
C ALA A 16 2.18 -3.67 -6.68
N THR A 17 1.57 -3.34 -7.82
CA THR A 17 2.32 -2.99 -9.05
C THR A 17 3.03 -1.64 -8.96
N LEU A 18 2.55 -0.70 -8.14
CA LEU A 18 3.21 0.59 -7.90
C LEU A 18 4.27 0.55 -6.78
N ALA A 19 4.30 -0.51 -5.97
CA ALA A 19 5.29 -0.69 -4.92
C ALA A 19 6.77 -0.53 -5.37
N PRO A 20 7.22 -1.08 -6.52
CA PRO A 20 8.60 -0.85 -6.97
C PRO A 20 8.91 0.62 -7.25
N THR A 21 7.98 1.37 -7.85
CA THR A 21 8.16 2.80 -8.10
C THR A 21 8.31 3.58 -6.80
N VAL A 22 7.52 3.25 -5.77
CA VAL A 22 7.66 3.87 -4.44
C VAL A 22 8.99 3.50 -3.81
N ALA A 23 9.43 2.25 -3.93
CA ALA A 23 10.72 1.81 -3.39
C ALA A 23 11.91 2.51 -4.06
N ASP A 24 11.84 2.78 -5.36
CA ASP A 24 12.87 3.51 -6.09
C ASP A 24 12.97 4.97 -5.64
N GLU A 25 11.84 5.65 -5.44
CA GLU A 25 11.81 7.02 -4.88
C GLU A 25 12.39 7.08 -3.46
N VAL A 26 12.02 6.10 -2.62
CA VAL A 26 12.55 5.97 -1.25
C VAL A 26 14.07 5.79 -1.30
N LYS A 27 14.57 4.88 -2.14
CA LYS A 27 16.01 4.67 -2.31
C LYS A 27 16.73 5.91 -2.85
N GLY A 28 16.09 6.67 -3.75
CA GLY A 28 16.58 7.97 -4.21
C GLY A 28 16.74 8.97 -3.06
N ALA A 29 15.76 9.04 -2.16
CA ALA A 29 15.82 9.89 -0.98
C ALA A 29 16.90 9.44 0.01
N GLN A 30 17.09 8.14 0.24
CA GLN A 30 18.14 7.60 1.11
C GLN A 30 19.55 7.85 0.57
N ASN A 31 19.71 7.89 -0.75
CA ASN A 31 21.00 8.22 -1.37
C ASN A 31 21.39 9.70 -1.23
N ASN A 32 20.50 10.56 -0.72
CA ASN A 32 20.83 11.95 -0.45
C ASN A 32 21.66 12.04 0.85
N GLY A 33 22.90 12.52 0.75
CA GLY A 33 23.82 12.66 1.89
C GLY A 33 23.33 13.58 3.02
N ASN A 34 22.26 14.34 2.79
CA ASN A 34 21.61 15.17 3.82
C ASN A 34 20.66 14.36 4.72
N ILE A 35 20.31 13.12 4.35
CA ILE A 35 19.45 12.24 5.13
C ILE A 35 20.33 11.19 5.80
N THR A 36 20.40 11.21 7.12
CA THR A 36 21.32 10.34 7.88
C THR A 36 20.69 9.83 9.18
N GLY A 37 21.31 8.80 9.75
CA GLY A 37 20.94 8.26 11.07
C GLY A 37 19.47 7.83 11.14
N ALA A 38 18.75 8.34 12.14
CA ALA A 38 17.35 7.96 12.36
C ALA A 38 16.42 8.37 11.19
N SER A 39 16.74 9.45 10.47
CA SER A 39 15.94 9.90 9.33
C SER A 39 15.99 8.92 8.17
N ASP A 40 17.15 8.30 7.92
CA ASP A 40 17.33 7.30 6.87
C ASP A 40 16.49 6.04 7.16
N THR A 41 16.50 5.57 8.42
CA THR A 41 15.65 4.44 8.82
C THR A 41 14.16 4.73 8.73
N ILE A 42 13.71 5.95 9.07
CA ILE A 42 12.29 6.34 8.95
C ILE A 42 11.87 6.34 7.48
N ILE A 43 12.73 6.82 6.59
CA ILE A 43 12.47 6.81 5.15
C ILE A 43 12.45 5.38 4.60
N GLY A 44 13.36 4.49 5.02
CA GLY A 44 13.29 3.07 4.63
C GLY A 44 11.97 2.38 5.04
N LEU A 45 11.37 2.79 6.16
CA LEU A 45 10.08 2.26 6.62
C LEU A 45 8.87 2.75 5.80
N THR A 46 8.99 3.82 5.00
CA THR A 46 7.83 4.35 4.26
C THR A 46 7.32 3.39 3.20
N THR A 47 8.21 2.58 2.60
CA THR A 47 7.81 1.51 1.66
C THR A 47 6.95 0.46 2.35
N LEU A 48 7.26 0.11 3.60
CA LEU A 48 6.47 -0.84 4.39
C LEU A 48 5.11 -0.24 4.74
N PHE A 49 5.06 1.02 5.17
CA PHE A 49 3.80 1.71 5.45
C PHE A 49 2.92 1.87 4.21
N TYR A 50 3.51 2.10 3.03
CA TYR A 50 2.79 2.10 1.76
C TYR A 50 2.09 0.76 1.51
N CYS A 51 2.82 -0.36 1.61
CA CYS A 51 2.25 -1.69 1.41
C CYS A 51 1.13 -2.01 2.42
N LEU A 52 1.32 -1.63 3.69
CA LEU A 52 0.30 -1.78 4.73
C LEU A 52 -0.94 -0.92 4.45
N SER A 53 -0.76 0.31 3.98
CA SER A 53 -1.85 1.19 3.61
C SER A 53 -2.68 0.61 2.46
N VAL A 54 -2.02 0.13 1.40
CA VAL A 54 -2.68 -0.53 0.26
C VAL A 54 -3.49 -1.76 0.71
N ALA A 55 -2.89 -2.60 1.56
CA ALA A 55 -3.58 -3.77 2.10
C ALA A 55 -4.79 -3.38 2.95
N SER A 56 -4.64 -2.39 3.84
CA SER A 56 -5.73 -1.95 4.71
C SER A 56 -6.90 -1.34 3.93
N ALA A 57 -6.62 -0.50 2.92
CA ALA A 57 -7.63 0.10 2.06
C ALA A 57 -8.36 -0.96 1.21
N GLY A 58 -7.61 -1.88 0.59
CA GLY A 58 -8.18 -2.95 -0.22
C GLY A 58 -9.07 -3.91 0.58
N ILE A 59 -8.62 -4.32 1.77
CA ILE A 59 -9.40 -5.17 2.67
C ILE A 59 -10.66 -4.45 3.15
N GLY A 60 -10.57 -3.16 3.50
CA GLY A 60 -11.73 -2.37 3.92
C GLY A 60 -12.82 -2.35 2.84
N ILE A 61 -12.45 -2.14 1.58
CA ILE A 61 -13.40 -2.14 0.46
C ILE A 61 -13.95 -3.56 0.21
N ALA A 62 -13.09 -4.59 0.25
CA ALA A 62 -13.48 -5.97 0.05
C ALA A 62 -14.47 -6.48 1.11
N THR A 63 -14.25 -6.13 2.39
CA THR A 63 -15.15 -6.52 3.49
C THR A 63 -16.54 -5.89 3.36
N VAL A 64 -16.65 -4.65 2.89
CA VAL A 64 -17.94 -4.03 2.54
C VAL A 64 -18.63 -4.78 1.40
N GLY A 65 -17.88 -5.18 0.36
CA GLY A 65 -18.40 -5.98 -0.74
C GLY A 65 -18.89 -7.36 -0.29
N LEU A 66 -18.17 -7.99 0.63
CA LEU A 66 -18.50 -9.30 1.18
C LEU A 66 -19.77 -9.27 2.04
N ARG A 67 -19.93 -8.23 2.88
CA ARG A 67 -21.15 -7.98 3.66
C ARG A 67 -22.37 -7.76 2.77
N GLN A 68 -22.20 -6.99 1.70
CA GLN A 68 -23.27 -6.80 0.73
C GLN A 68 -23.65 -8.14 0.09
N SER A 69 -22.68 -9.00 -0.22
CA SER A 69 -22.92 -10.31 -0.84
C SER A 69 -23.64 -11.33 0.06
N GLY A 70 -23.87 -11.03 1.35
CA GLY A 70 -24.46 -11.97 2.31
C GLY A 70 -23.55 -13.11 2.74
N LEU A 71 -22.25 -13.02 2.42
CA LEU A 71 -21.21 -13.97 2.82
C LEU A 71 -20.60 -13.60 4.19
N MET A 72 -20.84 -12.37 4.65
CA MET A 72 -20.52 -11.84 5.97
C MET A 72 -21.64 -10.93 6.48
#